data_AF-A0A9P8YIK6-F1
#
_entry.id   AF-A0A9P8YIK6-F1
#
_cell.length_a   1.000
_cell.length_b   1.000
_cell.length_c   1.000
_cell.angle_alpha   90.00
_cell.angle_beta   90.00
_cell.angle_gamma   90.00
#
_symmetry.space_group_name_H-M   'P 1'
#
loop_
_entity.id
_entity.type
_entity.pdbx_description
1 polymer ?
#
loop_
_entity_poly.entity_id
_entity_poly.type
_entity_poly.pdbx_seq_one_letter_code
_entity_poly.pdbx_strand_id
1 'polypeptide(L)'
;MAPPDANAFHAFPRLPLELRCKGWQLAAFPRILTITHRPWQRRQRDPKDDYFFYYDSVPAVLHTCHESRKWAPYVRAFRNVVVLRNDGSGGKGARYIWVNFELDTYRYATYDPSL
;
A
#
# COMPACT_ATOMS: atom_id res chain seq x y z
N MET A 1 -15.72 3.65 38.60
CA MET A 1 -14.68 2.85 37.93
C MET A 1 -15.34 2.18 36.74
N ALA A 2 -15.11 2.68 35.52
CA ALA A 2 -15.75 2.13 34.32
C ALA A 2 -15.21 0.71 34.05
N PRO A 3 -16.05 -0.23 33.56
CA PRO A 3 -15.59 -1.56 33.21
C PRO A 3 -14.52 -1.47 32.12
N PRO A 4 -13.48 -2.31 32.15
CA PRO A 4 -12.50 -2.35 31.08
C PRO A 4 -13.22 -2.67 29.76
N ASP A 5 -12.97 -1.87 28.73
CA ASP A 5 -13.53 -2.06 27.40
C ASP A 5 -13.12 -3.45 26.90
N ALA A 6 -14.06 -4.40 26.84
CA ALA A 6 -13.81 -5.79 26.45
C ALA A 6 -13.21 -5.92 25.02
N ASN A 7 -13.24 -4.84 24.24
CA ASN A 7 -12.69 -4.75 22.88
C ASN A 7 -11.26 -4.18 22.81
N ALA A 8 -10.69 -3.71 23.93
CA ALA A 8 -9.35 -3.12 23.95
C ALA A 8 -8.31 -4.09 24.54
N PHE A 9 -7.35 -4.51 23.71
CA PHE A 9 -6.24 -5.34 24.17
C PHE A 9 -5.18 -4.49 24.91
N HIS A 10 -5.43 -4.20 26.18
CA HIS A 10 -4.56 -3.36 27.02
C HIS A 10 -3.20 -3.99 27.37
N ALA A 11 -2.99 -5.26 27.07
CA ALA A 11 -1.73 -5.96 27.36
C ALA A 11 -0.60 -5.56 26.40
N PHE A 12 -0.90 -5.30 25.11
CA PHE A 12 0.15 -4.99 24.14
C PHE A 12 0.94 -3.71 24.47
N PRO A 13 0.31 -2.58 24.85
CA PRO A 13 1.05 -1.37 25.22
C PRO A 13 1.92 -1.51 26.47
N ARG A 14 1.67 -2.54 27.32
CA ARG A 14 2.43 -2.81 28.55
C ARG A 14 3.68 -3.65 28.30
N LEU A 15 3.86 -4.19 27.10
CA LEU A 15 5.04 -4.96 26.75
C LEU A 15 6.28 -4.04 26.64
N PRO A 16 7.48 -4.54 27.00
CA PRO A 16 8.75 -3.92 26.65
C PRO A 16 8.82 -3.53 25.16
N LEU A 17 9.55 -2.47 24.86
CA LEU A 17 9.62 -1.91 23.51
C LEU A 17 10.08 -2.96 22.50
N GLU A 18 11.08 -3.77 22.85
CA GLU A 18 11.64 -4.82 22.00
C GLU A 18 10.57 -5.82 21.54
N LEU A 19 9.68 -6.20 22.45
CA LEU A 19 8.60 -7.14 22.15
C LEU A 19 7.50 -6.50 21.29
N ARG A 20 7.18 -5.23 21.53
CA ARG A 20 6.23 -4.50 20.68
C ARG A 20 6.76 -4.33 19.26
N CYS A 21 8.02 -3.93 19.11
CA CYS A 21 8.70 -3.84 17.82
C CYS A 21 8.67 -5.18 17.08
N LYS A 22 9.04 -6.27 17.76
CA LYS A 22 9.01 -7.62 17.18
C LYS A 22 7.61 -8.06 16.80
N GLY A 23 6.60 -7.70 17.59
CA GLY A 23 5.19 -7.93 17.26
C GLY A 23 4.79 -7.26 15.95
N TRP A 24 5.16 -6.00 15.73
CA TRP A 24 4.88 -5.30 14.47
C TRP A 24 5.63 -5.86 13.27
N GLN A 25 6.87 -6.33 13.47
CA GLN A 25 7.65 -7.02 12.43
C GLN A 25 6.97 -8.32 11.99
N LEU A 26 6.39 -9.06 12.93
CA LEU A 26 5.70 -10.33 12.67
C LEU A 26 4.23 -10.17 12.24
N ALA A 27 3.64 -8.99 12.42
CA ALA A 27 2.26 -8.71 12.06
C ALA A 27 2.02 -8.53 10.54
N ALA A 28 3.07 -8.62 9.72
CA ALA A 28 2.93 -8.63 8.28
C ALA A 28 2.42 -9.99 7.79
N PHE A 29 1.44 -9.96 6.89
CA PHE A 29 0.86 -11.15 6.29
C PHE A 29 1.14 -11.20 4.78
N PRO A 30 1.42 -12.39 4.21
CA PRO A 30 1.55 -12.56 2.77
C PRO A 30 0.29 -12.09 2.04
N ARG A 31 0.49 -11.40 0.91
CA ARG A 31 -0.59 -10.97 0.01
C ARG A 31 -0.09 -10.91 -1.42
N ILE A 32 -1.03 -10.78 -2.35
CA ILE A 32 -0.72 -10.66 -3.78
C ILE A 32 -0.89 -9.20 -4.19
N LEU A 33 0.20 -8.59 -4.67
CA LEU A 33 0.19 -7.27 -5.27
C LEU A 33 -0.02 -7.38 -6.77
N THR A 34 -1.10 -6.77 -7.28
CA THR A 34 -1.43 -6.80 -8.70
C THR A 34 -0.91 -5.56 -9.39
N ILE A 35 0.12 -5.75 -10.21
CA ILE A 35 0.73 -4.72 -11.04
C ILE A 35 0.04 -4.76 -12.40
N THR A 36 -0.80 -3.76 -12.67
CA THR A 36 -1.51 -3.67 -13.95
C THR A 36 -0.75 -2.75 -14.88
N HIS A 37 -0.47 -3.21 -16.10
CA HIS A 37 0.10 -2.40 -17.17
C HIS A 37 -1.02 -1.78 -17.99
N ARG A 38 -1.06 -0.45 -18.10
CA ARG A 38 -1.83 0.22 -19.16
C ARG A 38 -0.88 0.52 -20.32
N PRO A 39 -0.96 -0.25 -21.42
CA PRO A 39 -0.20 0.11 -22.61
C PRO A 39 -0.73 1.43 -23.16
N TRP A 40 0.19 2.27 -23.63
CA TRP A 40 -0.16 3.46 -24.39
C TRP A 40 -1.05 3.09 -25.58
N GLN A 41 -2.18 3.79 -25.73
CA GLN A 41 -3.07 3.64 -26.88
C GLN A 41 -2.85 4.80 -27.86
N ARG A 42 -2.88 4.54 -29.17
CA ARG A 42 -2.75 5.60 -30.21
C ARG A 42 -3.75 6.76 -30.09
N ARG A 43 -4.85 6.57 -29.34
CA ARG A 43 -5.85 7.61 -29.03
C ARG A 43 -5.52 8.47 -27.80
N GLN A 44 -4.49 8.11 -27.03
CA GLN A 44 -4.01 8.87 -25.88
C GLN A 44 -3.04 9.97 -26.33
N ARG A 45 -3.14 11.13 -25.68
CA ARG A 45 -2.46 12.36 -26.10
C ARG A 45 -0.97 12.41 -25.73
N ASP A 46 -0.51 11.61 -24.76
CA ASP A 46 0.88 11.68 -24.27
C ASP A 46 1.51 10.26 -24.24
N PRO A 47 2.69 10.04 -24.85
CA PRO A 47 3.48 8.81 -24.68
C PRO A 47 3.76 8.41 -23.22
N LYS A 48 3.62 9.35 -22.26
CA LYS A 48 3.72 9.09 -20.82
C LYS A 48 2.51 8.35 -20.24
N ASP A 49 1.49 8.08 -21.03
CA ASP A 49 0.33 7.27 -20.63
C ASP A 49 0.62 5.75 -20.65
N ASP A 50 1.84 5.34 -21.04
CA ASP A 50 2.35 3.99 -20.77
C ASP A 50 2.82 3.90 -19.31
N TYR A 51 1.98 3.37 -18.42
CA TYR A 51 2.33 3.26 -17.01
C TYR A 51 1.78 2.00 -16.35
N PHE A 52 2.51 1.56 -15.32
CA PHE A 52 2.00 0.58 -14.38
C PHE A 52 1.13 1.26 -13.32
N PHE A 53 0.14 0.57 -12.81
CA PHE A 53 -0.67 1.07 -11.71
C PHE A 53 -1.13 -0.06 -10.81
N TYR A 54 -1.45 0.31 -9.58
CA TYR A 54 -1.71 -0.60 -8.49
C TYR A 54 -3.08 -0.27 -7.91
N TYR A 55 -3.84 -1.32 -7.59
CA TYR A 55 -5.14 -1.21 -6.94
C TYR A 55 -5.12 -1.62 -5.47
N ASP A 56 -4.01 -2.21 -5.02
CA ASP A 56 -3.92 -2.78 -3.69
C ASP A 56 -4.00 -1.71 -2.61
N SER A 57 -4.82 -2.00 -1.60
CA SER A 57 -4.93 -1.17 -0.42
C SER A 57 -3.62 -1.19 0.38
N VAL A 58 -3.41 -0.10 1.12
CA VAL A 58 -2.33 -0.04 2.10
C VAL A 58 -2.53 -1.17 3.13
N PRO A 59 -1.48 -1.93 3.49
CA PRO A 59 -1.58 -3.00 4.48
C PRO A 59 -2.31 -2.56 5.75
N ALA A 60 -3.25 -3.37 6.23
CA ALA A 60 -4.04 -3.06 7.43
C ALA A 60 -3.15 -2.74 8.65
N VAL A 61 -1.99 -3.42 8.77
CA VAL A 61 -1.02 -3.18 9.85
C VAL A 61 -0.56 -1.71 9.89
N LEU A 62 -0.39 -1.05 8.75
CA LEU A 62 0.03 0.36 8.66
C LEU A 62 -1.08 1.36 9.05
N HIS A 63 -2.33 0.91 9.13
CA HIS A 63 -3.45 1.74 9.57
C HIS A 63 -3.67 1.74 11.08
N THR A 64 -3.08 0.79 11.81
CA THR A 64 -3.36 0.58 13.24
C THR A 64 -2.92 1.76 14.12
N CYS A 65 -1.63 2.11 14.14
CA CYS A 65 -1.08 3.19 14.95
C CYS A 65 0.26 3.72 14.40
N HIS A 66 0.78 4.79 15.02
CA HIS A 66 2.08 5.36 14.64
C HIS A 66 3.25 4.38 14.86
N GLU A 67 3.22 3.62 15.96
CA GLU A 67 4.26 2.64 16.28
C GLU A 67 4.31 1.53 15.23
N SER A 68 3.15 1.02 14.81
CA SER A 68 3.08 0.03 13.74
C SER A 68 3.65 0.55 12.42
N ARG A 69 3.30 1.78 12.00
CA ARG A 69 3.88 2.37 10.78
C ARG A 69 5.39 2.51 10.81
N LYS A 70 5.97 2.61 12.00
CA LYS A 70 7.42 2.74 12.19
C LYS A 70 8.13 1.38 12.12
N TRP A 71 7.50 0.33 12.67
CA TRP A 71 8.16 -0.96 12.89
C TRP A 71 7.68 -2.09 11.99
N ALA A 72 6.53 -1.95 11.33
CA ALA A 72 6.06 -2.92 10.35
C ALA A 72 7.02 -2.98 9.16
N PRO A 73 7.26 -4.17 8.58
CA PRO A 73 8.31 -4.40 7.59
C PRO A 73 7.83 -4.04 6.17
N TYR A 74 7.33 -2.81 6.00
CA TYR A 74 6.86 -2.30 4.71
C TYR A 74 7.61 -1.03 4.33
N VAL A 75 8.01 -0.95 3.07
CA VAL A 75 8.68 0.24 2.51
C VAL A 75 7.84 0.85 1.40
N ARG A 76 7.98 2.17 1.20
CA ARG A 76 7.36 2.86 0.07
C ARG A 76 8.17 2.55 -1.19
N ALA A 77 7.52 1.96 -2.19
CA ALA A 77 8.13 1.62 -3.46
C ALA A 77 7.23 2.03 -4.64
N PHE A 78 7.77 1.89 -5.85
CA PHE A 78 7.09 2.06 -7.12
C PHE A 78 6.32 3.39 -7.24
N ARG A 79 7.08 4.48 -7.31
CA ARG A 79 6.53 5.83 -7.48
C ARG A 79 6.06 6.01 -8.92
N ASN A 80 4.74 6.02 -9.13
CA ASN A 80 4.16 6.39 -10.42
C ASN A 80 3.65 7.83 -10.36
N VAL A 81 3.95 8.59 -11.42
CA VAL A 81 3.36 9.91 -11.63
C VAL A 81 2.03 9.67 -12.32
N VAL A 82 0.93 9.65 -11.56
CA VAL A 82 -0.40 9.58 -12.16
C VAL A 82 -0.80 11.00 -12.55
N VAL A 83 -1.07 11.21 -13.83
CA VAL A 83 -1.72 12.44 -14.29
C VAL A 83 -3.19 12.34 -13.88
N LEU A 84 -3.54 13.01 -12.78
CA LEU A 84 -4.90 13.06 -12.31
C LEU A 84 -5.64 14.09 -13.18
N ARG A 85 -6.41 13.60 -14.17
CA ARG A 85 -7.37 14.31 -15.05
C ARG A 85 -6.88 14.62 -16.48
N ASN A 86 -7.79 14.37 -17.43
CA ASN A 86 -7.65 14.64 -18.88
C ASN A 86 -7.97 16.11 -19.27
N ASP A 87 -8.35 16.96 -18.31
CA ASP A 87 -8.85 18.32 -18.56
C ASP A 87 -7.75 19.40 -18.63
N GLY A 88 -6.47 19.01 -18.64
CA GLY A 88 -5.33 19.94 -18.69
C GLY A 88 -5.03 20.68 -17.38
N SER A 89 -5.83 20.48 -16.33
CA SER A 89 -5.60 21.03 -14.98
C SER A 89 -4.90 20.05 -14.03
N GLY A 90 -4.36 18.96 -14.57
CA GLY A 90 -4.01 17.77 -13.81
C GLY A 90 -2.84 17.94 -12.83
N GLY A 91 -3.15 17.89 -11.53
CA GLY A 91 -2.15 17.78 -10.48
C GLY A 91 -1.36 16.47 -10.63
N LYS A 92 -0.04 16.57 -10.74
CA LYS A 92 0.87 15.41 -10.74
C LYS A 92 0.88 14.78 -9.34
N GLY A 93 0.06 13.76 -9.14
CA GLY A 93 0.05 12.98 -7.89
C GLY A 93 1.03 11.82 -7.99
N ALA A 94 2.17 11.92 -7.31
CA ALA A 94 3.05 10.76 -7.14
C ALA A 94 2.35 9.75 -6.22
N ARG A 95 1.92 8.61 -6.76
CA ARG A 95 1.40 7.49 -5.96
C ARG A 95 2.54 6.49 -5.72
N TYR A 96 2.74 6.14 -4.47
CA TYR A 96 3.61 5.04 -4.05
C TYR A 96 2.73 3.93 -3.46
N ILE A 97 3.26 2.72 -3.46
CA ILE A 97 2.66 1.59 -2.73
C ILE A 97 3.56 1.19 -1.58
N TRP A 98 2.96 0.61 -0.55
CA TRP A 98 3.69 -0.03 0.53
C TRP A 98 3.93 -1.47 0.15
N VAL A 99 5.18 -1.94 0.23
CA VAL A 99 5.56 -3.30 -0.16
C VAL A 99 6.45 -3.95 0.89
N ASN A 100 6.30 -5.25 1.04
CA ASN A 100 7.25 -6.12 1.71
C ASN A 100 7.83 -7.08 0.67
N PHE A 101 9.11 -6.91 0.31
CA PHE A 101 9.74 -7.71 -0.75
C PHE A 101 9.94 -9.19 -0.41
N GLU A 102 9.85 -9.57 0.87
CA GLU A 102 10.00 -10.95 1.31
C GLU A 102 8.65 -11.70 1.36
N LEU A 103 7.54 -10.99 1.65
CA LEU A 103 6.22 -11.59 1.84
C LEU A 103 5.23 -11.31 0.69
N ASP A 104 5.35 -10.18 0.00
CA ASP A 104 4.42 -9.82 -1.08
C ASP A 104 4.75 -10.62 -2.34
N THR A 105 3.74 -11.28 -2.90
CA THR A 105 3.82 -11.93 -4.21
C THR A 105 3.35 -10.97 -5.29
N TYR A 106 4.15 -10.77 -6.33
CA TYR A 106 3.81 -9.86 -7.43
C TYR A 106 3.11 -10.62 -8.56
N ARG A 107 1.95 -10.11 -8.97
CA ARG A 107 1.20 -10.59 -10.13
C ARG A 107 1.12 -9.50 -11.17
N TYR A 108 1.61 -9.80 -12.37
CA TYR A 108 1.50 -8.89 -13.50
C TYR A 108 0.19 -9.17 -14.26
N ALA A 109 -0.54 -8.10 -14.57
CA ALA A 109 -1.75 -8.14 -15.37
C ALA A 109 -1.69 -7.09 -16.48
N THR A 110 -2.21 -7.42 -17.65
CA THR A 110 -2.46 -6.45 -18.71
C THR A 110 -3.84 -5.85 -18.53
N TYR A 111 -3.96 -4.53 -18.64
CA TYR A 111 -5.24 -3.85 -18.60
C TYR A 111 -6.10 -4.28 -19.79
N ASP A 112 -7.28 -4.85 -19.50
CA ASP A 112 -8.32 -5.11 -20.48
C ASP A 112 -9.43 -4.04 -20.34
N PRO A 113 -9.64 -3.15 -21.32
CA PRO A 113 -10.70 -2.14 -21.27
C PRO A 113 -12.12 -2.69 -21.49
N SER A 114 -12.29 -4.00 -21.75
CA SER A 114 -13.59 -4.61 -22.10
C SER A 114 -14.33 -5.29 -20.94
N LEU A 115 -13.74 -5.28 -19.73
CA LEU A 115 -14.37 -5.66 -18.45
C LEU A 115 -14.73 -4.42 -17.64
#